data_AF-A0A1I3SPB4-F1
#
_entry.id   AF-A0A1I3SPB4-F1
#
_cell.length_a   1.000
_cell.length_b   1.000
_cell.length_c   1.000
_cell.angle_alpha   90.00
_cell.angle_beta   90.00
_cell.angle_gamma   90.00
#
_symmetry.space_group_name_H-M   'P 1'
#
loop_
_entity.id
_entity.type
_entity.pdbx_description
1 polymer ?
#
loop_
_entity_poly.entity_id
_entity_poly.type
_entity_poly.pdbx_seq_one_letter_code
_entity_poly.pdbx_strand_id
1 'polypeptide(L)'
;MLPRACMVETALARLLSMRLRQPSHAADCQSRRRPCKVGGGRRPCRGDGVADKIMFEGHDPYLVALSVAIASLGGYTGFALAARIRNTPGVSNRVLLAGAAVFFAVGIWTMHFVGMLAAPLPPDTVYLVLPTIISFLICALVVGISLFFVSIGEPSLKRVASSAVLLGVGIASMHYVGIHGLAGPFGIAHDRTMVLLSVLVAVVTAYGGLRAFLAQQEGVRLIVSSIAFGIAVSGMHYTAMLGMHFEPLTGAGHHHPGSGLAASQQILSIVVAVLCFVIAAGFLLSLVPDRRQAQTSPAADPVLPPVARAEPVVAAGTSPRPVGPLGGLGLPPRAPAPRLPVEGADGTHFIDTANVRSVRADAHYTLVHDGTRERMCPWSISEAEAQLDPSLFLRVHRSHIVAIPHVALVRKEGDGAVLELDGPSPHLVPVSRAKIAEVKARLGLVNRRHA
;
A
#
# COMPACT_ATOMS: atom_id res chain seq x y z
N MET A 1 25.20 -3.47 -4.63
CA MET A 1 25.34 -4.20 -5.91
C MET A 1 23.99 -4.17 -6.66
N LEU A 2 23.78 -3.12 -7.45
CA LEU A 2 22.66 -2.96 -8.39
C LEU A 2 23.17 -3.36 -9.78
N PRO A 3 22.62 -4.42 -10.43
CA PRO A 3 22.14 -4.26 -11.81
C PRO A 3 21.07 -5.29 -12.22
N ARG A 4 19.96 -5.43 -11.46
CA ARG A 4 18.87 -6.38 -11.86
C ARG A 4 17.50 -5.75 -12.11
N ALA A 5 17.24 -4.54 -11.63
CA ALA A 5 15.97 -3.84 -11.91
C ALA A 5 15.91 -3.27 -13.33
N CYS A 6 17.04 -2.77 -13.86
CA CYS A 6 17.10 -2.19 -15.20
C CYS A 6 16.86 -3.24 -16.33
N MET A 7 17.18 -4.52 -16.09
CA MET A 7 16.98 -5.59 -17.08
C MET A 7 15.51 -5.90 -17.38
N VAL A 8 14.59 -5.70 -16.43
CA VAL A 8 13.17 -6.01 -16.65
C VAL A 8 12.51 -4.92 -17.51
N GLU A 9 12.87 -3.67 -17.28
CA GLU A 9 12.46 -2.52 -18.08
C GLU A 9 12.99 -2.61 -19.52
N THR A 10 14.26 -3.03 -19.69
CA THR A 10 14.82 -3.27 -21.03
C THR A 10 14.27 -4.53 -21.70
N ALA A 11 13.90 -5.56 -20.95
CA ALA A 11 13.31 -6.78 -21.53
C ALA A 11 11.90 -6.52 -22.07
N LEU A 12 11.07 -5.72 -21.37
CA LEU A 12 9.73 -5.36 -21.84
C LEU A 12 9.80 -4.45 -23.10
N ALA A 13 10.72 -3.47 -23.10
CA ALA A 13 10.99 -2.63 -24.27
C ALA A 13 11.61 -3.41 -25.45
N ARG A 14 12.44 -4.42 -25.17
CA ARG A 14 13.01 -5.32 -26.20
C ARG A 14 11.99 -6.32 -26.75
N LEU A 15 11.07 -6.84 -25.94
CA LEU A 15 9.99 -7.72 -26.39
C LEU A 15 8.96 -6.96 -27.23
N LEU A 16 8.67 -5.70 -26.90
CA LEU A 16 7.83 -4.80 -27.71
C LEU A 16 8.51 -4.40 -29.04
N SER A 17 9.84 -4.27 -29.08
CA SER A 17 10.58 -3.94 -30.32
C SER A 17 10.97 -5.16 -31.18
N MET A 18 11.00 -6.37 -30.62
CA MET A 18 11.37 -7.59 -31.36
C MET A 18 10.29 -8.11 -32.33
N ARG A 19 9.06 -7.57 -32.32
CA ARG A 19 8.04 -7.88 -33.34
C ARG A 19 8.08 -6.99 -34.60
N LEU A 20 9.06 -6.08 -34.72
CA LEU A 20 9.26 -5.24 -35.92
C LEU A 20 10.05 -5.94 -37.06
N ARG A 21 10.23 -7.26 -37.01
CA ARG A 21 10.69 -8.05 -38.17
C ARG A 21 9.72 -9.18 -38.43
N GLN A 22 8.73 -8.92 -39.29
CA GLN A 22 8.08 -10.00 -40.02
C GLN A 22 8.89 -10.31 -41.30
N PRO A 23 8.93 -11.58 -41.73
CA PRO A 23 9.55 -11.98 -42.98
C PRO A 23 8.69 -11.52 -44.17
N SER A 24 9.37 -11.00 -45.18
CA SER A 24 8.82 -10.65 -46.48
C SER A 24 8.11 -11.84 -47.12
N HIS A 25 6.78 -11.81 -47.21
CA HIS A 25 6.05 -12.61 -48.19
C HIS A 25 5.79 -11.74 -49.42
N ALA A 26 6.70 -11.86 -50.37
CA ALA A 26 6.42 -11.62 -51.77
C ALA A 26 5.49 -12.73 -52.27
N ALA A 27 4.26 -12.37 -52.65
CA ALA A 27 3.45 -13.01 -53.70
C ALA A 27 2.01 -12.46 -53.57
N ASP A 28 1.67 -11.43 -54.34
CA ASP A 28 0.73 -11.65 -55.43
C ASP A 28 0.77 -10.44 -56.38
N CYS A 29 1.02 -10.74 -57.65
CA CYS A 29 1.18 -9.78 -58.71
C CYS A 29 0.19 -10.18 -59.79
N GLN A 30 -1.07 -9.73 -59.72
CA GLN A 30 -1.85 -9.47 -60.92
C GLN A 30 -3.19 -8.77 -60.70
N SER A 31 -3.47 -7.85 -61.62
CA SER A 31 -4.77 -7.26 -61.94
C SER A 31 -5.18 -5.99 -61.17
N ARG A 32 -4.72 -4.84 -61.67
CA ARG A 32 -5.59 -3.87 -62.37
C ARG A 32 -4.76 -2.73 -62.95
N ARG A 33 -4.70 -2.70 -64.28
CA ARG A 33 -4.10 -1.65 -65.09
C ARG A 33 -4.91 -0.35 -64.94
N ARG A 34 -4.28 0.74 -64.49
CA ARG A 34 -4.57 2.12 -64.94
C ARG A 34 -3.27 2.94 -64.89
N PRO A 35 -2.81 3.55 -66.00
CA PRO A 35 -1.66 4.45 -65.98
C PRO A 35 -2.14 5.85 -65.57
N CYS A 36 -1.78 6.31 -64.37
CA CYS A 36 -1.79 7.73 -64.06
C CYS A 36 -0.46 8.35 -64.49
N LYS A 37 -0.56 9.32 -65.40
CA LYS A 37 0.53 10.08 -66.00
C LYS A 37 1.25 10.88 -64.91
N VAL A 38 2.57 10.70 -64.85
CA VAL A 38 3.49 11.41 -63.95
C VAL A 38 3.62 12.87 -64.39
N GLY A 39 3.39 13.79 -63.46
CA GLY A 39 3.77 15.20 -63.56
C GLY A 39 4.42 15.65 -62.25
N GLY A 40 5.75 15.72 -62.25
CA GLY A 40 6.57 16.62 -61.43
C GLY A 40 6.55 16.50 -59.91
N GLY A 41 7.65 16.00 -59.33
CA GLY A 41 8.09 16.37 -57.98
C GLY A 41 8.32 15.20 -57.03
N ARG A 42 9.57 14.75 -56.91
CA ARG A 42 10.03 13.89 -55.80
C ARG A 42 9.92 14.69 -54.51
N ARG A 43 9.05 14.27 -53.58
CA ARG A 43 9.21 14.57 -52.15
C ARG A 43 9.35 13.25 -51.41
N PRO A 44 10.38 13.07 -50.56
CA PRO A 44 10.41 11.94 -49.66
C PRO A 44 9.24 12.09 -48.69
N CYS A 45 8.35 11.10 -48.65
CA CYS A 45 7.40 10.99 -47.55
C CYS A 45 8.21 10.79 -46.27
N ARG A 46 8.32 11.87 -45.48
CA ARG A 46 8.90 11.85 -44.15
C ARG A 46 8.07 10.91 -43.29
N GLY A 47 8.58 9.70 -43.10
CA GLY A 47 7.99 8.65 -42.28
C GLY A 47 8.18 8.93 -40.80
N ASP A 48 7.58 10.02 -40.30
CA ASP A 48 7.50 10.32 -38.88
C ASP A 48 6.00 10.27 -38.50
N GLY A 49 5.52 9.12 -38.01
CA GLY A 49 4.15 9.01 -37.46
C GLY A 49 3.37 7.71 -37.71
N VAL A 50 3.92 6.71 -38.41
CA VAL A 50 3.17 5.47 -38.71
C VAL A 50 3.19 4.46 -37.54
N ALA A 51 4.18 4.53 -36.65
CA ALA A 51 4.30 3.57 -35.54
C ALA A 51 3.28 3.79 -34.41
N ASP A 52 2.76 5.02 -34.24
CA ASP A 52 1.81 5.35 -33.17
C ASP A 52 0.34 5.10 -33.58
N LYS A 53 0.10 4.89 -34.89
CA LYS A 53 -1.25 4.86 -35.46
C LYS A 53 -1.89 3.47 -35.49
N ILE A 54 -1.15 2.41 -35.18
CA ILE A 54 -1.57 1.02 -35.45
C ILE A 54 -2.14 0.30 -34.21
N MET A 55 -1.96 0.81 -32.98
CA MET A 55 -2.48 0.14 -31.78
C MET A 55 -3.87 0.61 -31.29
N PHE A 56 -4.39 1.74 -31.77
CA PHE A 56 -5.62 2.36 -31.27
C PHE A 56 -6.62 2.74 -32.36
N GLU A 57 -6.57 2.14 -33.55
CA GLU A 57 -7.57 2.45 -34.59
C GLU A 57 -8.99 2.20 -34.03
N GLY A 58 -9.75 3.29 -33.90
CA GLY A 58 -11.12 3.29 -33.37
C GLY A 58 -11.28 3.43 -31.85
N HIS A 59 -10.22 3.46 -31.04
CA HIS A 59 -10.35 3.70 -29.60
C HIS A 59 -10.43 5.20 -29.29
N ASP A 60 -11.21 5.57 -28.27
CA ASP A 60 -11.19 6.93 -27.71
C ASP A 60 -9.89 7.13 -26.91
N PRO A 61 -8.95 7.99 -27.37
CA PRO A 61 -7.65 8.18 -26.72
C PRO A 61 -7.77 8.77 -25.31
N TYR A 62 -8.82 9.53 -25.02
CA TYR A 62 -9.02 10.12 -23.69
C TYR A 62 -9.43 9.05 -22.68
N LEU A 63 -10.29 8.11 -23.07
CA LEU A 63 -10.67 6.99 -22.21
C LEU A 63 -9.52 6.00 -22.04
N VAL A 64 -8.69 5.79 -23.07
CA VAL A 64 -7.45 5.02 -22.94
C VAL A 64 -6.53 5.65 -21.90
N ALA A 65 -6.26 6.96 -22.00
CA ALA A 65 -5.42 7.66 -21.04
C ALA A 65 -6.02 7.62 -19.62
N LEU A 66 -7.34 7.78 -19.49
CA LEU A 66 -8.06 7.68 -18.23
C LEU A 66 -7.90 6.29 -17.61
N SER A 67 -8.00 5.22 -18.40
CA SER A 67 -7.85 3.85 -17.91
C SER A 67 -6.48 3.63 -17.26
N VAL A 68 -5.41 4.09 -17.91
CA VAL A 68 -4.02 4.00 -17.43
C VAL A 68 -3.84 4.85 -16.18
N ALA A 69 -4.39 6.07 -16.17
CA ALA A 69 -4.33 6.97 -15.02
C ALA A 69 -5.02 6.37 -13.79
N ILE A 70 -6.22 5.83 -13.94
CA ILE A 70 -6.99 5.23 -12.83
C ILE A 70 -6.32 3.98 -12.31
N ALA A 71 -5.77 3.11 -13.17
CA ALA A 71 -4.95 1.98 -12.70
C ALA A 71 -3.72 2.46 -11.91
N SER A 72 -3.06 3.52 -12.38
CA SER A 72 -1.89 4.09 -11.71
C SER A 72 -2.25 4.65 -10.32
N LEU A 73 -3.38 5.36 -10.19
CA LEU A 73 -3.86 5.90 -8.91
C LEU A 73 -4.27 4.79 -7.92
N GLY A 74 -4.95 3.75 -8.41
CA GLY A 74 -5.27 2.56 -7.61
C GLY A 74 -4.00 1.86 -7.13
N GLY A 75 -3.04 1.68 -8.04
CA GLY A 75 -1.72 1.13 -7.73
C GLY A 75 -0.92 1.96 -6.72
N TYR A 76 -0.94 3.29 -6.86
CA TYR A 76 -0.34 4.21 -5.89
C TYR A 76 -0.91 4.01 -4.50
N THR A 77 -2.23 4.04 -4.37
CA THR A 77 -2.89 3.87 -3.08
C THR A 77 -2.58 2.50 -2.49
N GLY A 78 -2.59 1.44 -3.31
CA GLY A 78 -2.21 0.09 -2.90
C GLY A 78 -0.78 -0.02 -2.38
N PHE A 79 0.20 0.49 -3.13
CA PHE A 79 1.60 0.50 -2.71
C PHE A 79 1.85 1.42 -1.50
N ALA A 80 1.17 2.56 -1.41
CA ALA A 80 1.27 3.47 -0.26
C ALA A 80 0.76 2.81 1.03
N LEU A 81 -0.36 2.11 0.97
CA LEU A 81 -0.88 1.32 2.10
C LEU A 81 0.09 0.18 2.47
N ALA A 82 0.69 -0.48 1.48
CA ALA A 82 1.69 -1.51 1.71
C ALA A 82 2.98 -0.98 2.34
N ALA A 83 3.41 0.23 1.99
CA ALA A 83 4.56 0.89 2.60
C ALA A 83 4.34 1.16 4.09
N ARG A 84 3.11 1.52 4.49
CA ARG A 84 2.74 1.76 5.90
C ARG A 84 2.83 0.51 6.79
N ILE A 85 2.68 -0.70 6.22
CA ILE A 85 2.81 -1.98 6.96
C ILE A 85 4.17 -2.11 7.65
N ARG A 86 5.23 -1.54 7.07
CA ARG A 86 6.60 -1.65 7.59
C ARG A 86 7.00 -0.49 8.52
N ASN A 87 6.27 0.61 8.48
CA ASN A 87 6.70 1.89 9.08
C ASN A 87 5.84 2.35 10.28
N THR A 88 4.73 1.67 10.59
CA THR A 88 3.82 2.07 11.67
C THR A 88 3.53 0.93 12.65
N PRO A 89 4.24 0.87 13.79
CA PRO A 89 3.84 0.01 14.90
C PRO A 89 2.45 0.45 15.42
N GLY A 90 1.47 -0.46 15.43
CA GLY A 90 0.16 -0.23 16.07
C GLY A 90 -1.07 -0.23 15.15
N VAL A 91 -0.94 -0.25 13.82
CA VAL A 91 -2.07 -0.55 12.91
C VAL A 91 -2.03 -2.04 12.57
N SER A 92 -3.18 -2.71 12.54
CA SER A 92 -3.23 -4.13 12.13
C SER A 92 -2.72 -4.28 10.69
N ASN A 93 -1.55 -4.91 10.53
CA ASN A 93 -0.94 -5.21 9.23
C ASN A 93 -1.94 -5.90 8.26
N ARG A 94 -2.89 -6.67 8.81
CA ARG A 94 -3.95 -7.32 8.04
C ARG A 94 -4.93 -6.32 7.43
N VAL A 95 -5.28 -5.26 8.14
CA VAL A 95 -6.20 -4.21 7.65
C VAL A 95 -5.54 -3.39 6.54
N LEU A 96 -4.27 -3.02 6.71
CA LEU A 96 -3.51 -2.31 5.68
C LEU A 96 -3.33 -3.17 4.41
N LEU A 97 -3.05 -4.46 4.59
CA LEU A 97 -2.91 -5.40 3.48
C LEU A 97 -4.25 -5.62 2.76
N ALA A 98 -5.35 -5.75 3.50
CA ALA A 98 -6.69 -5.83 2.93
C ALA A 98 -7.05 -4.55 2.16
N GLY A 99 -6.76 -3.37 2.73
CA GLY A 99 -6.95 -2.09 2.06
C GLY A 99 -6.13 -1.99 0.76
N ALA A 100 -4.85 -2.38 0.80
CA ALA A 100 -4.01 -2.42 -0.39
C ALA A 100 -4.60 -3.34 -1.47
N ALA A 101 -5.02 -4.55 -1.09
CA ALA A 101 -5.64 -5.51 -2.01
C ALA A 101 -6.92 -4.96 -2.65
N VAL A 102 -7.77 -4.28 -1.87
CA VAL A 102 -9.01 -3.64 -2.38
C VAL A 102 -8.68 -2.55 -3.41
N PHE A 103 -7.74 -1.65 -3.11
CA PHE A 103 -7.36 -0.59 -4.05
C PHE A 103 -6.73 -1.12 -5.33
N PHE A 104 -5.90 -2.16 -5.25
CA PHE A 104 -5.39 -2.84 -6.43
C PHE A 104 -6.53 -3.48 -7.23
N ALA A 105 -7.42 -4.24 -6.59
CA ALA A 105 -8.51 -4.93 -7.28
C ALA A 105 -9.49 -3.95 -7.95
N VAL A 106 -9.91 -2.91 -7.24
CA VAL A 106 -10.79 -1.86 -7.75
C VAL A 106 -10.10 -1.07 -8.87
N GLY A 107 -8.80 -0.75 -8.74
CA GLY A 107 -8.04 -0.09 -9.81
C GLY A 107 -7.93 -0.93 -11.09
N ILE A 108 -7.59 -2.23 -10.96
CA ILE A 108 -7.48 -3.16 -12.10
C ILE A 108 -8.84 -3.32 -12.79
N TRP A 109 -9.90 -3.54 -12.02
CA TRP A 109 -11.24 -3.77 -12.55
C TRP A 109 -11.82 -2.51 -13.21
N THR A 110 -11.66 -1.35 -12.56
CA THR A 110 -12.11 -0.07 -13.12
C THR A 110 -11.36 0.25 -14.41
N MET A 111 -10.04 0.03 -14.45
CA MET A 111 -9.27 0.19 -15.68
C MET A 111 -9.79 -0.71 -16.80
N HIS A 112 -10.08 -1.98 -16.52
CA HIS A 112 -10.63 -2.90 -17.52
C HIS A 112 -11.91 -2.33 -18.16
N PHE A 113 -12.89 -1.88 -17.37
CA PHE A 113 -14.14 -1.37 -17.91
C PHE A 113 -14.03 0.02 -18.54
N VAL A 114 -13.16 0.90 -18.04
CA VAL A 114 -12.83 2.15 -18.75
C VAL A 114 -12.19 1.84 -20.11
N GLY A 115 -11.31 0.83 -20.18
CA GLY A 115 -10.70 0.36 -21.42
C GLY A 115 -11.72 -0.24 -22.40
N MET A 116 -12.69 -1.00 -21.90
CA MET A 116 -13.82 -1.50 -22.70
C MET A 116 -14.68 -0.35 -23.25
N LEU A 117 -14.97 0.67 -22.44
CA LEU A 117 -15.70 1.87 -22.88
C LEU A 117 -14.92 2.69 -23.91
N ALA A 118 -13.59 2.60 -23.90
CA ALA A 118 -12.74 3.23 -24.90
C ALA A 118 -12.77 2.53 -26.25
N ALA A 119 -13.14 1.24 -26.29
CA ALA A 119 -13.12 0.43 -27.49
C ALA A 119 -14.34 0.70 -28.40
N PRO A 120 -14.20 0.59 -29.73
CA PRO A 120 -15.29 0.77 -30.67
C PRO A 120 -16.22 -0.46 -30.68
N LEU A 121 -16.99 -0.64 -29.60
CA LEU A 121 -17.95 -1.73 -29.48
C LEU A 121 -19.20 -1.48 -30.36
N PRO A 122 -19.88 -2.54 -30.84
CA PRO A 122 -21.15 -2.40 -31.53
C PRO A 122 -22.19 -1.63 -30.69
N PRO A 123 -23.04 -0.79 -31.30
CA PRO A 123 -23.93 0.14 -30.57
C PRO A 123 -24.98 -0.55 -29.69
N ASP A 124 -25.36 -1.79 -30.00
CA ASP A 124 -26.35 -2.57 -29.24
C ASP A 124 -25.72 -3.47 -28.17
N THR A 125 -24.47 -3.20 -27.79
CA THR A 125 -23.75 -3.97 -26.77
C THR A 125 -24.29 -3.67 -25.38
N VAL A 126 -24.68 -4.72 -24.66
CA VAL A 126 -25.05 -4.66 -23.25
C VAL A 126 -24.09 -5.49 -22.39
N TYR A 127 -24.06 -5.21 -21.09
CA TYR A 127 -23.19 -5.85 -20.13
C TYR A 127 -24.00 -6.73 -19.19
N LEU A 128 -23.79 -8.04 -19.22
CA LEU A 128 -24.41 -8.97 -18.28
C LEU A 128 -23.86 -8.71 -16.87
N VAL A 129 -24.78 -8.49 -15.91
CA VAL A 129 -24.42 -8.10 -14.55
C VAL A 129 -23.70 -9.22 -13.81
N LEU A 130 -24.12 -10.48 -14.00
CA LEU A 130 -23.53 -11.62 -13.28
C LEU A 130 -22.06 -11.86 -13.66
N PRO A 131 -21.66 -12.00 -14.93
CA PRO A 131 -20.24 -12.08 -15.31
C PRO A 131 -19.44 -10.87 -14.85
N THR A 132 -20.04 -9.67 -14.90
CA THR A 132 -19.41 -8.42 -14.44
C THR A 132 -19.07 -8.50 -12.95
N ILE A 133 -19.99 -8.95 -12.10
CA ILE A 133 -19.75 -9.15 -10.66
C ILE A 133 -18.74 -10.27 -10.43
N ILE A 134 -18.87 -11.41 -11.12
CA ILE A 134 -17.94 -12.55 -10.98
C ILE A 134 -16.52 -12.12 -11.34
N SER A 135 -16.34 -11.33 -12.40
CA SER A 135 -15.03 -10.80 -12.81
C SER A 135 -14.39 -9.97 -11.69
N PHE A 136 -15.16 -9.09 -11.04
CA PHE A 136 -14.68 -8.31 -9.89
C PHE A 136 -14.26 -9.20 -8.72
N LEU A 137 -15.09 -10.19 -8.37
CA LEU A 137 -14.82 -11.11 -7.27
C LEU A 137 -13.56 -11.95 -7.52
N ILE A 138 -13.35 -12.43 -8.75
CA ILE A 138 -12.12 -13.14 -9.16
C ILE A 138 -10.90 -12.24 -8.90
N CYS A 139 -10.94 -10.99 -9.36
CA CYS A 139 -9.85 -10.04 -9.16
C CYS A 139 -9.59 -9.78 -7.68
N ALA A 140 -10.61 -9.41 -6.91
CA ALA A 140 -10.50 -9.11 -5.49
C ALA A 140 -9.90 -10.29 -4.70
N LEU A 141 -10.40 -11.50 -4.96
CA LEU A 141 -9.92 -12.70 -4.30
C LEU A 141 -8.47 -13.03 -4.67
N VAL A 142 -8.14 -13.03 -5.97
CA VAL A 142 -6.79 -13.42 -6.42
C VAL A 142 -5.74 -12.38 -6.00
N VAL A 143 -6.05 -11.09 -6.11
CA VAL A 143 -5.16 -10.02 -5.62
C VAL A 143 -4.94 -10.17 -4.12
N GLY A 144 -6.03 -10.33 -3.35
CA GLY A 144 -5.96 -10.51 -1.91
C GLY A 144 -5.14 -11.73 -1.48
N ILE A 145 -5.41 -12.91 -2.06
CA ILE A 145 -4.68 -14.16 -1.77
C ILE A 145 -3.20 -14.01 -2.15
N SER A 146 -2.89 -13.45 -3.32
CA SER A 146 -1.51 -13.31 -3.79
C SER A 146 -0.68 -12.40 -2.89
N LEU A 147 -1.26 -11.26 -2.48
CA LEU A 147 -0.64 -10.32 -1.55
C LEU A 147 -0.54 -10.89 -0.13
N PHE A 148 -1.55 -11.63 0.33
CA PHE A 148 -1.51 -12.33 1.61
C PHE A 148 -0.37 -13.35 1.62
N PHE A 149 -0.31 -14.24 0.63
CA PHE A 149 0.67 -15.31 0.57
C PHE A 149 2.10 -14.80 0.44
N VAL A 150 2.32 -13.73 -0.33
CA VAL A 150 3.66 -13.13 -0.48
C VAL A 150 4.13 -12.41 0.79
N SER A 151 3.20 -11.98 1.66
CA SER A 151 3.49 -11.23 2.88
C SER A 151 3.73 -12.11 4.12
N ILE A 152 3.60 -13.44 4.00
CA ILE A 152 3.82 -14.36 5.13
C ILE A 152 5.31 -14.71 5.25
N GLY A 153 5.97 -14.23 6.30
CA GLY A 153 7.38 -14.56 6.60
C GLY A 153 8.36 -14.07 5.53
N GLU A 154 9.54 -14.68 5.46
CA GLU A 154 10.60 -14.26 4.52
C GLU A 154 10.25 -14.61 3.06
N PRO A 155 10.23 -13.64 2.13
CA PRO A 155 9.78 -13.87 0.76
C PRO A 155 10.81 -14.68 -0.05
N SER A 156 10.61 -15.99 -0.13
CA SER A 156 11.41 -16.87 -1.00
C SER A 156 11.08 -16.64 -2.48
N LEU A 157 12.07 -16.82 -3.37
CA LEU A 157 11.88 -16.63 -4.81
C LEU A 157 10.75 -17.51 -5.37
N LYS A 158 10.64 -18.76 -4.90
CA LYS A 158 9.59 -19.70 -5.30
C LYS A 158 8.20 -19.18 -4.94
N ARG A 159 8.04 -18.60 -3.75
CA ARG A 159 6.77 -18.04 -3.27
C ARG A 159 6.35 -16.82 -4.09
N VAL A 160 7.31 -15.94 -4.39
CA VAL A 160 7.04 -14.77 -5.25
C VAL A 160 6.64 -15.22 -6.64
N ALA A 161 7.33 -16.22 -7.21
CA ALA A 161 6.98 -16.78 -8.52
C ALA A 161 5.60 -17.43 -8.53
N SER A 162 5.25 -18.24 -7.52
CA SER A 162 3.92 -18.87 -7.43
C SER A 162 2.81 -17.84 -7.24
N SER A 163 3.01 -16.83 -6.39
CA SER A 163 2.07 -15.72 -6.21
C SER A 163 1.92 -14.90 -7.50
N ALA A 164 3.00 -14.70 -8.26
CA ALA A 164 2.95 -13.98 -9.53
C ALA A 164 2.16 -14.73 -10.61
N VAL A 165 2.32 -16.05 -10.69
CA VAL A 165 1.52 -16.89 -11.59
C VAL A 165 0.06 -16.84 -11.20
N LEU A 166 -0.26 -17.03 -9.92
CA LEU A 166 -1.64 -16.92 -9.41
C LEU A 166 -2.24 -15.56 -9.74
N LEU A 167 -1.53 -14.48 -9.43
CA LEU A 167 -1.95 -13.11 -9.69
C LEU A 167 -2.17 -12.84 -11.17
N GLY A 168 -1.18 -13.16 -12.02
CA GLY A 168 -1.25 -12.92 -13.46
C GLY A 168 -2.38 -13.70 -14.13
N VAL A 169 -2.53 -14.99 -13.80
CA VAL A 169 -3.63 -15.82 -14.31
C VAL A 169 -4.97 -15.29 -13.84
N GLY A 170 -5.13 -14.89 -12.57
CA GLY A 170 -6.40 -14.36 -12.10
C GLY A 170 -6.77 -12.99 -12.67
N ILE A 171 -5.79 -12.11 -12.93
CA ILE A 171 -6.05 -10.83 -13.62
C ILE A 171 -6.48 -11.11 -15.07
N ALA A 172 -5.82 -12.05 -15.76
CA ALA A 172 -6.24 -12.47 -17.11
C ALA A 172 -7.64 -13.10 -17.08
N SER A 173 -7.94 -13.97 -16.10
CA SER A 173 -9.27 -14.55 -15.92
C SER A 173 -10.34 -13.49 -15.67
N MET A 174 -10.08 -12.51 -14.81
CA MET A 174 -11.01 -11.38 -14.63
C MET A 174 -11.26 -10.67 -15.96
N HIS A 175 -10.20 -10.38 -16.72
CA HIS A 175 -10.30 -9.69 -18.01
C HIS A 175 -11.19 -10.46 -19.00
N TYR A 176 -10.92 -11.76 -19.20
CA TYR A 176 -11.72 -12.56 -20.12
C TYR A 176 -13.14 -12.80 -19.62
N VAL A 177 -13.36 -13.04 -18.33
CA VAL A 177 -14.72 -13.15 -17.76
C VAL A 177 -15.49 -11.83 -17.93
N GLY A 178 -14.82 -10.69 -17.80
CA GLY A 178 -15.40 -9.37 -18.08
C GLY A 178 -15.85 -9.22 -19.53
N ILE A 179 -15.04 -9.66 -20.49
CA ILE A 179 -15.39 -9.68 -21.92
C ILE A 179 -16.55 -10.63 -22.21
N HIS A 180 -16.57 -11.81 -21.60
CA HIS A 180 -17.70 -12.75 -21.74
C HIS A 180 -19.01 -12.17 -21.17
N GLY A 181 -18.94 -11.08 -20.40
CA GLY A 181 -20.10 -10.31 -19.98
C GLY A 181 -20.72 -9.47 -21.09
N LEU A 182 -20.04 -9.24 -22.21
CA LEU A 182 -20.62 -8.54 -23.36
C LEU A 182 -21.67 -9.41 -24.05
N ALA A 183 -22.84 -8.83 -24.33
CA ALA A 183 -23.90 -9.46 -25.09
C ALA A 183 -24.48 -8.50 -26.13
N GLY A 184 -24.87 -9.04 -27.28
CA GLY A 184 -25.42 -8.30 -28.40
C GLY A 184 -25.59 -9.21 -29.62
N PRO A 185 -25.97 -8.68 -30.79
CA PRO A 185 -26.16 -9.44 -32.02
C PRO A 185 -24.82 -9.84 -32.70
N PHE A 186 -23.83 -10.27 -31.91
CA PHE A 186 -22.50 -10.64 -32.35
C PHE A 186 -21.93 -11.79 -31.51
N GLY A 187 -21.07 -12.60 -32.12
CA GLY A 187 -20.15 -13.50 -31.44
C GLY A 187 -18.81 -12.81 -31.16
N ILE A 188 -18.09 -13.29 -30.15
CA ILE A 188 -16.76 -12.80 -29.79
C ILE A 188 -15.76 -13.94 -30.05
N ALA A 189 -14.83 -13.72 -30.97
CA ALA A 189 -13.74 -14.62 -31.26
C ALA A 189 -12.42 -14.07 -30.70
N HIS A 190 -11.55 -14.96 -30.23
CA HIS A 190 -10.25 -14.60 -29.66
C HIS A 190 -9.10 -15.29 -30.39
N ASP A 191 -8.10 -14.52 -30.82
CA ASP A 191 -6.82 -15.06 -31.30
C ASP A 191 -6.06 -15.72 -30.14
N ARG A 192 -5.82 -17.02 -30.25
CA ARG A 192 -5.14 -17.83 -29.21
C ARG A 192 -3.73 -17.32 -28.90
N THR A 193 -3.01 -16.79 -29.89
CA THR A 193 -1.67 -16.24 -29.72
C THR A 193 -1.71 -14.98 -28.87
N MET A 194 -2.67 -14.10 -29.13
CA MET A 194 -2.83 -12.87 -28.34
C MET A 194 -3.32 -13.16 -26.93
N VAL A 195 -4.16 -14.20 -26.75
CA VAL A 195 -4.56 -14.68 -25.41
C VAL A 195 -3.36 -15.21 -24.63
N LEU A 196 -2.52 -16.05 -25.23
CA LEU A 196 -1.31 -16.55 -24.57
C LEU A 196 -0.34 -15.42 -24.26
N LEU A 197 -0.21 -14.44 -25.17
CA LEU A 197 0.66 -13.29 -24.98
C LEU A 197 0.15 -12.38 -23.85
N SER A 198 -1.16 -12.11 -23.77
CA SER A 198 -1.73 -11.29 -22.70
C SER A 198 -1.53 -11.97 -21.33
N VAL A 199 -1.75 -13.29 -21.24
CA VAL A 199 -1.50 -14.08 -20.02
C VAL A 199 -0.01 -14.03 -19.63
N LEU A 200 0.90 -14.16 -20.60
CA LEU A 200 2.34 -14.06 -20.33
C LEU A 200 2.71 -12.66 -19.81
N VAL A 201 2.20 -11.60 -20.45
CA VAL A 201 2.38 -10.21 -20.00
C VAL A 201 1.82 -10.05 -18.58
N ALA A 202 0.65 -10.60 -18.28
CA ALA A 202 0.04 -10.57 -16.95
C ALA A 202 0.96 -11.19 -15.90
N VAL A 203 1.52 -12.38 -16.15
CA VAL A 203 2.39 -13.09 -15.19
C VAL A 203 3.72 -12.38 -15.00
N VAL A 204 4.36 -11.93 -16.08
CA VAL A 204 5.66 -11.24 -16.01
C VAL A 204 5.52 -9.91 -15.26
N THR A 205 4.48 -9.15 -15.57
CA THR A 205 4.24 -7.87 -14.90
C THR A 205 3.74 -8.04 -13.47
N ALA A 206 2.94 -9.07 -13.17
CA ALA A 206 2.58 -9.44 -11.81
C ALA A 206 3.80 -9.78 -10.96
N TYR A 207 4.77 -10.51 -11.53
CA TYR A 207 6.05 -10.76 -10.85
C TYR A 207 6.80 -9.46 -10.54
N GLY A 208 6.91 -8.55 -11.51
CA GLY A 208 7.49 -7.23 -11.30
C GLY A 208 6.76 -6.41 -10.23
N GLY A 209 5.43 -6.40 -10.27
CA GLY A 209 4.56 -5.72 -9.31
C GLY A 209 4.69 -6.27 -7.89
N LEU A 210 4.78 -7.60 -7.72
CA LEU A 210 5.03 -8.22 -6.42
C LEU A 210 6.44 -7.94 -5.90
N ARG A 211 7.44 -7.89 -6.79
CA ARG A 211 8.80 -7.46 -6.41
C ARG A 211 8.84 -6.00 -5.97
N ALA A 212 8.09 -5.13 -6.65
CA ALA A 212 7.91 -3.75 -6.24
C ALA A 212 7.15 -3.67 -4.90
N PHE A 213 6.09 -4.46 -4.72
CA PHE A 213 5.33 -4.54 -3.47
C PHE A 213 6.22 -4.94 -2.29
N LEU A 214 7.14 -5.88 -2.49
CA LEU A 214 8.08 -6.32 -1.45
C LEU A 214 9.25 -5.36 -1.22
N ALA A 215 9.61 -4.54 -2.20
CA ALA A 215 10.60 -3.49 -2.01
C ALA A 215 10.07 -2.43 -1.02
N GLN A 216 10.96 -1.72 -0.34
CA GLN A 216 10.56 -0.48 0.34
C GLN A 216 9.96 0.45 -0.73
N GLN A 217 8.94 1.24 -0.43
CA GLN A 217 8.30 2.12 -1.42
C GLN A 217 8.24 3.51 -0.81
N GLU A 218 9.07 4.42 -1.32
CA GLU A 218 9.23 5.78 -0.77
C GLU A 218 9.47 6.78 -1.90
N GLY A 219 8.93 7.99 -1.73
CA GLY A 219 9.12 9.11 -2.65
C GLY A 219 8.91 8.73 -4.12
N VAL A 220 9.93 8.99 -4.94
CA VAL A 220 9.91 8.76 -6.40
C VAL A 220 9.69 7.28 -6.76
N ARG A 221 10.21 6.34 -5.97
CA ARG A 221 10.09 4.90 -6.30
C ARG A 221 8.63 4.43 -6.23
N LEU A 222 7.85 4.99 -5.31
CA LEU A 222 6.42 4.74 -5.22
C LEU A 222 5.73 5.22 -6.51
N ILE A 223 5.96 6.47 -6.91
CA ILE A 223 5.38 7.07 -8.13
C ILE A 223 5.71 6.24 -9.37
N VAL A 224 6.99 5.88 -9.55
CA VAL A 224 7.44 5.07 -10.69
C VAL A 224 6.80 3.69 -10.68
N SER A 225 6.73 3.03 -9.52
CA SER A 225 6.10 1.70 -9.38
C SER A 225 4.60 1.75 -9.68
N SER A 226 3.91 2.82 -9.30
CA SER A 226 2.48 3.04 -9.55
C SER A 226 2.18 3.26 -11.04
N ILE A 227 2.97 4.09 -11.71
CA ILE A 227 2.84 4.32 -13.16
C ILE A 227 3.16 3.02 -13.92
N ALA A 228 4.25 2.34 -13.55
CA ALA A 228 4.62 1.06 -14.14
C ALA A 228 3.52 0.01 -13.94
N PHE A 229 2.86 -0.01 -12.78
CA PHE A 229 1.70 -0.86 -12.53
C PHE A 229 0.53 -0.51 -13.46
N GLY A 230 0.18 0.77 -13.62
CA GLY A 230 -0.87 1.19 -14.54
C GLY A 230 -0.59 0.73 -15.98
N ILE A 231 0.62 1.01 -16.48
CA ILE A 231 1.07 0.59 -17.81
C ILE A 231 1.03 -0.94 -17.94
N ALA A 232 1.45 -1.68 -16.93
CA ALA A 232 1.47 -3.15 -16.96
C ALA A 232 0.07 -3.75 -17.11
N VAL A 233 -0.88 -3.33 -16.26
CA VAL A 233 -2.24 -3.89 -16.28
C VAL A 233 -2.96 -3.45 -17.56
N SER A 234 -2.83 -2.18 -17.97
CA SER A 234 -3.38 -1.70 -19.23
C SER A 234 -2.75 -2.39 -20.43
N GLY A 235 -1.44 -2.62 -20.42
CA GLY A 235 -0.72 -3.35 -21.47
C GLY A 235 -1.25 -4.77 -21.66
N MET A 236 -1.53 -5.49 -20.57
CA MET A 236 -2.20 -6.78 -20.65
C MET A 236 -3.60 -6.66 -21.29
N HIS A 237 -4.42 -5.72 -20.80
CA HIS A 237 -5.78 -5.51 -21.30
C HIS A 237 -5.79 -5.21 -22.80
N TYR A 238 -5.02 -4.22 -23.26
CA TYR A 238 -4.99 -3.85 -24.67
C TYR A 238 -4.36 -4.93 -25.56
N THR A 239 -3.37 -5.69 -25.06
CA THR A 239 -2.86 -6.87 -25.78
C THR A 239 -3.96 -7.90 -26.03
N ALA A 240 -4.81 -8.15 -25.03
CA ALA A 240 -5.93 -9.07 -25.19
C ALA A 240 -7.04 -8.51 -26.11
N MET A 241 -7.32 -7.21 -26.04
CA MET A 241 -8.26 -6.52 -26.94
C MET A 241 -7.82 -6.57 -28.40
N LEU A 242 -6.52 -6.45 -28.69
CA LEU A 242 -5.98 -6.58 -30.05
C LEU A 242 -6.26 -7.96 -30.68
N GLY A 243 -6.44 -8.99 -29.87
CA GLY A 243 -6.81 -10.34 -30.31
C GLY A 243 -8.31 -10.61 -30.30
N MET A 244 -9.17 -9.62 -30.07
CA MET A 244 -10.62 -9.77 -30.02
C MET A 244 -11.25 -9.34 -31.34
N HIS A 245 -12.13 -10.19 -31.87
CA HIS A 245 -12.88 -9.91 -33.09
C HIS A 245 -14.38 -10.14 -32.87
N PHE A 246 -15.19 -9.22 -33.40
CA PHE A 246 -16.64 -9.35 -33.41
C PHE A 246 -17.09 -10.00 -34.72
N GLU A 247 -17.81 -11.11 -34.61
CA GLU A 247 -18.40 -11.80 -35.75
C GLU A 247 -19.92 -11.59 -35.75
N PRO A 248 -20.53 -11.07 -36.82
CA PRO A 248 -21.98 -10.94 -36.91
C PRO A 248 -22.64 -12.31 -36.80
N LEU A 249 -23.69 -12.43 -35.98
CA LEU A 249 -24.47 -13.67 -35.90
C LEU A 249 -25.29 -13.87 -37.18
N THR A 250 -24.72 -14.50 -38.19
CA THR A 250 -25.42 -14.88 -39.43
C THR A 250 -26.15 -16.21 -39.22
N GLY A 251 -27.33 -16.17 -38.63
CA GLY A 251 -28.18 -17.35 -38.53
C GLY A 251 -29.45 -17.10 -37.72
N ALA A 252 -30.60 -17.45 -38.30
CA ALA A 252 -31.93 -17.45 -37.68
C ALA A 252 -32.07 -18.55 -36.58
N GLY A 253 -31.09 -18.66 -35.70
CA GLY A 253 -31.23 -19.34 -34.43
C GLY A 253 -31.66 -18.31 -33.41
N HIS A 254 -32.89 -18.40 -32.92
CA HIS A 254 -33.34 -17.69 -31.72
C HIS A 254 -32.54 -18.16 -30.50
N HIS A 255 -31.27 -17.77 -30.41
CA HIS A 255 -30.63 -17.64 -29.11
C HIS A 255 -31.27 -16.42 -28.49
N HIS A 256 -32.28 -16.65 -27.65
CA HIS A 256 -32.73 -15.65 -26.70
C HIS A 256 -31.49 -14.97 -26.12
N PRO A 257 -31.36 -13.62 -26.15
CA PRO A 257 -30.33 -12.96 -25.37
C PRO A 257 -30.50 -13.54 -23.97
N GLY A 258 -29.45 -14.22 -23.46
CA GLY A 258 -29.55 -15.04 -22.27
C GLY A 258 -30.33 -14.28 -21.21
N SER A 259 -31.36 -14.92 -20.65
CA SER A 259 -32.35 -14.37 -19.72
C SER A 259 -31.73 -13.96 -18.37
N GLY A 260 -30.71 -13.12 -18.43
CA GLY A 260 -29.92 -12.62 -17.32
C GLY A 260 -30.07 -11.12 -17.20
N LEU A 261 -29.86 -10.62 -15.99
CA LEU A 261 -29.88 -9.19 -15.71
C LEU A 261 -28.79 -8.51 -16.55
N ALA A 262 -29.17 -7.59 -17.43
CA ALA A 262 -28.27 -6.84 -18.30
C ALA A 262 -28.26 -5.36 -17.91
N ALA A 263 -27.09 -4.76 -17.90
CA ALA A 263 -26.87 -3.34 -17.69
C ALA A 263 -26.57 -2.69 -19.05
N SER A 264 -27.19 -1.52 -19.30
CA SER A 264 -26.82 -0.70 -20.44
C SER A 264 -25.44 -0.08 -20.24
N GLN A 265 -24.83 0.36 -21.34
CA GLN A 265 -23.57 1.09 -21.30
C GLN A 265 -23.63 2.35 -20.41
N GLN A 266 -24.78 3.05 -20.35
CA GLN A 266 -24.95 4.20 -19.46
C GLN A 266 -24.84 3.80 -17.99
N ILE A 267 -25.51 2.72 -17.57
CA ILE A 267 -25.46 2.25 -16.17
C ILE A 267 -24.03 1.88 -15.79
N LEU A 268 -23.33 1.14 -16.66
CA LEU A 268 -21.93 0.79 -16.44
C LEU A 268 -21.05 2.04 -16.32
N SER A 269 -21.24 3.03 -17.19
CA SER A 269 -20.45 4.27 -17.16
C SER A 269 -20.62 5.05 -15.86
N ILE A 270 -21.83 5.07 -15.29
CA ILE A 270 -22.11 5.68 -13.99
C ILE A 270 -21.37 4.92 -12.88
N VAL A 271 -21.44 3.59 -12.86
CA VAL A 271 -20.74 2.76 -11.87
C VAL A 271 -19.22 2.99 -11.94
N VAL A 272 -18.66 2.98 -13.14
CA VAL A 272 -17.24 3.22 -13.38
C VAL A 272 -16.85 4.64 -12.95
N ALA A 273 -17.67 5.65 -13.23
CA ALA A 273 -17.41 7.03 -12.79
C ALA A 273 -17.36 7.17 -11.26
N VAL A 274 -18.27 6.51 -10.55
CA VAL A 274 -18.26 6.46 -9.07
C VAL A 274 -17.00 5.78 -8.56
N LEU A 275 -16.58 4.67 -9.16
CA LEU A 275 -15.35 3.98 -8.77
C LEU A 275 -14.09 4.82 -9.06
N CYS A 276 -14.04 5.53 -10.19
CA CYS A 276 -12.98 6.50 -10.47
C CYS A 276 -12.89 7.58 -9.38
N PHE A 277 -14.03 8.09 -8.93
CA PHE A 277 -14.07 9.06 -7.82
C PHE A 277 -13.57 8.45 -6.51
N VAL A 278 -13.97 7.21 -6.17
CA VAL A 278 -13.48 6.51 -4.98
C VAL A 278 -11.97 6.28 -5.03
N ILE A 279 -11.42 5.91 -6.19
CA ILE A 279 -9.97 5.75 -6.39
C ILE A 279 -9.25 7.08 -6.21
N ALA A 280 -9.76 8.15 -6.82
CA ALA A 280 -9.17 9.48 -6.69
C ALA A 280 -9.22 10.00 -5.24
N ALA A 281 -10.33 9.80 -4.55
CA ALA A 281 -10.47 10.14 -3.14
C ALA A 281 -9.49 9.33 -2.27
N GLY A 282 -9.37 8.02 -2.50
CA GLY A 282 -8.40 7.17 -1.82
C GLY A 282 -6.95 7.60 -2.05
N PHE A 283 -6.61 7.97 -3.29
CA PHE A 283 -5.32 8.53 -3.63
C PHE A 283 -5.05 9.84 -2.87
N LEU A 284 -5.97 10.80 -2.91
CA LEU A 284 -5.83 12.07 -2.19
C LEU A 284 -5.69 11.84 -0.67
N LEU A 285 -6.48 10.94 -0.09
CA LEU A 285 -6.36 10.56 1.32
C LEU A 285 -5.00 9.91 1.63
N SER A 286 -4.45 9.12 0.71
CA SER A 286 -3.14 8.49 0.88
C SER A 286 -1.99 9.51 0.91
N LEU A 287 -2.18 10.67 0.25
CA LEU A 287 -1.23 11.79 0.26
C LEU A 287 -1.28 12.60 1.55
N VAL A 288 -2.40 12.57 2.29
CA VAL A 288 -2.50 13.25 3.58
C VAL A 288 -1.53 12.57 4.55
N PRO A 289 -0.48 13.28 5.03
CA PRO A 289 0.43 12.72 6.00
C PRO A 289 -0.33 12.38 7.27
N ASP A 290 -0.06 11.21 7.85
CA ASP A 290 -0.61 10.89 9.16
C ASP A 290 -0.11 11.97 10.13
N ARG A 291 -1.01 12.83 10.63
CA ARG A 291 -0.67 13.86 11.62
C ARG A 291 -0.01 13.28 12.88
N ARG A 292 -0.15 11.96 13.10
CA ARG A 292 0.57 11.20 14.13
C ARG A 292 2.08 11.10 13.86
N GLN A 293 2.52 11.00 12.60
CA GLN A 293 3.94 10.99 12.20
C GLN A 293 4.59 12.38 12.25
N ALA A 294 3.83 13.44 11.96
CA ALA A 294 4.33 14.82 12.05
C ALA A 294 4.64 15.27 13.49
N GLN A 295 4.09 14.57 14.49
CA GLN A 295 4.38 14.82 15.91
C GLN A 295 5.59 14.01 16.42
N THR A 296 6.25 13.22 15.56
CA THR A 296 7.35 12.31 15.93
C THR A 296 8.66 12.53 15.18
N SER A 297 8.80 13.56 14.34
CA SER A 297 10.12 13.94 13.79
C SER A 297 10.82 14.95 14.71
N PRO A 298 11.93 14.58 15.38
CA PRO A 298 12.79 15.56 16.03
C PRO A 298 13.45 16.42 14.95
N ALA A 299 13.32 17.74 15.08
CA ALA A 299 14.03 18.68 14.22
C ALA A 299 15.54 18.42 14.30
N ALA A 300 16.21 18.40 13.14
CA ALA A 300 17.63 18.14 13.01
C ALA A 300 18.47 19.18 13.77
N ASP A 301 19.25 18.73 14.75
CA ASP A 301 20.31 19.54 15.39
C ASP A 301 21.65 19.34 14.64
N PRO A 302 22.51 20.38 14.58
CA PRO A 302 23.76 20.38 13.82
C PRO A 302 24.87 19.54 14.46
N VAL A 303 25.67 18.90 13.60
CA VAL A 303 26.76 17.96 13.92
C VAL A 303 27.90 18.62 14.71
N LEU A 304 28.27 18.04 15.86
CA LEU A 304 29.58 18.20 16.53
C LEU A 304 30.22 16.81 16.72
N PRO A 305 31.56 16.68 16.63
CA PRO A 305 32.26 15.39 16.48
C PRO A 305 32.44 14.61 17.80
N PRO A 306 32.75 13.30 17.74
CA PRO A 306 32.52 12.37 18.84
C PRO A 306 33.72 12.28 19.80
N VAL A 307 33.42 12.11 21.09
CA VAL A 307 34.39 11.64 22.10
C VAL A 307 33.94 10.28 22.64
N ALA A 308 34.93 9.41 22.84
CA ALA A 308 34.84 7.97 22.82
C ALA A 308 34.42 7.31 24.14
N ARG A 309 33.71 6.18 23.96
CA ARG A 309 33.73 4.89 24.70
C ARG A 309 33.56 4.89 26.23
N ALA A 310 32.58 4.12 26.73
CA ALA A 310 32.76 2.70 27.06
C ALA A 310 31.45 2.05 27.59
N GLU A 311 31.17 0.84 27.10
CA GLU A 311 30.24 -0.19 27.62
C GLU A 311 30.84 -0.90 28.87
N PRO A 312 30.14 -1.71 29.72
CA PRO A 312 29.19 -2.79 29.33
C PRO A 312 27.97 -3.12 30.26
N VAL A 313 26.84 -3.63 29.73
CA VAL A 313 26.29 -5.05 29.72
C VAL A 313 25.90 -5.56 31.15
N VAL A 314 24.77 -6.23 31.50
CA VAL A 314 24.05 -7.43 30.99
C VAL A 314 22.63 -7.58 31.62
N ALA A 315 21.74 -8.22 30.85
CA ALA A 315 20.46 -8.96 31.06
C ALA A 315 20.17 -9.64 32.44
N ALA A 316 19.04 -10.27 32.81
CA ALA A 316 17.80 -10.84 32.24
C ALA A 316 16.84 -11.28 33.41
N GLY A 317 15.63 -11.81 33.15
CA GLY A 317 14.99 -12.81 34.09
C GLY A 317 13.72 -12.41 34.91
N THR A 318 12.82 -13.36 35.16
CA THR A 318 11.39 -13.55 34.76
C THR A 318 10.31 -13.47 35.87
N SER A 319 9.03 -13.50 35.45
CA SER A 319 7.67 -13.87 36.02
C SER A 319 7.35 -13.90 37.51
N PRO A 320 6.07 -13.77 38.01
CA PRO A 320 4.71 -13.61 37.44
C PRO A 320 3.73 -12.60 38.16
N ARG A 321 2.56 -12.26 37.55
CA ARG A 321 1.36 -11.52 38.09
C ARG A 321 0.80 -12.03 39.44
N PRO A 322 0.01 -11.20 40.19
CA PRO A 322 -1.39 -11.58 40.44
C PRO A 322 -2.44 -10.43 40.51
N VAL A 323 -3.71 -10.90 40.56
CA VAL A 323 -5.04 -10.29 40.44
C VAL A 323 -5.44 -9.40 41.65
N GLY A 324 -6.27 -8.36 41.42
CA GLY A 324 -6.73 -7.40 42.44
C GLY A 324 -7.99 -7.81 43.25
N PRO A 325 -8.51 -6.89 44.10
CA PRO A 325 -9.97 -6.83 44.34
C PRO A 325 -10.56 -5.40 44.49
N LEU A 326 -11.88 -5.31 44.28
CA LEU A 326 -12.79 -4.18 44.54
C LEU A 326 -13.09 -4.00 46.04
N GLY A 327 -13.39 -2.76 46.46
CA GLY A 327 -14.14 -2.45 47.69
C GLY A 327 -13.39 -1.58 48.69
N GLY A 328 -13.79 -0.31 48.78
CA GLY A 328 -13.19 0.67 49.69
C GLY A 328 -13.51 0.41 51.16
N LEU A 329 -12.51 0.66 52.01
CA LEU A 329 -12.55 1.16 53.38
C LEU A 329 -11.10 1.12 53.88
N GLY A 330 -10.52 2.29 54.19
CA GLY A 330 -9.29 2.44 54.97
C GLY A 330 -8.16 1.44 54.69
N LEU A 331 -7.74 1.30 53.42
CA LEU A 331 -6.49 0.58 53.17
C LEU A 331 -5.36 1.34 53.86
N PRO A 332 -4.47 0.69 54.64
CA PRO A 332 -3.23 1.32 55.08
C PRO A 332 -2.51 1.86 53.85
N PRO A 333 -1.74 2.98 53.95
CA PRO A 333 -0.99 3.53 52.82
C PRO A 333 -0.26 2.38 52.16
N ARG A 334 -0.66 2.04 50.93
CA ARG A 334 -0.09 0.91 50.20
C ARG A 334 1.39 1.23 50.07
N ALA A 335 2.24 0.47 50.76
CA ALA A 335 3.68 0.69 50.69
C ALA A 335 4.07 0.65 49.20
N PRO A 336 4.84 1.64 48.70
CA PRO A 336 5.26 1.64 47.31
C PRO A 336 5.89 0.31 46.94
N ALA A 337 5.47 -0.25 45.81
CA ALA A 337 6.02 -1.49 45.32
C ALA A 337 7.51 -1.27 44.98
N PRO A 338 8.45 -1.99 45.61
CA PRO A 338 9.87 -1.83 45.30
C PRO A 338 10.23 -2.41 43.92
N ARG A 339 9.35 -3.23 43.34
CA ARG A 339 9.55 -3.86 42.04
C ARG A 339 8.29 -3.81 41.18
N LEU A 340 8.48 -3.48 39.91
CA LEU A 340 7.45 -3.36 38.88
C LEU A 340 7.44 -4.64 38.02
N PRO A 341 6.30 -5.33 37.86
CA PRO A 341 6.20 -6.49 36.98
C PRO A 341 6.20 -6.07 35.51
N VAL A 342 6.87 -6.84 34.65
CA VAL A 342 6.95 -6.63 33.20
C VAL A 342 6.93 -7.97 32.44
N GLU A 343 6.14 -8.13 31.40
CA GLU A 343 6.03 -9.34 30.58
C GLU A 343 7.24 -9.53 29.65
N GLY A 344 7.75 -10.76 29.59
CA GLY A 344 8.82 -11.22 28.70
C GLY A 344 8.52 -12.63 28.16
N ALA A 345 9.39 -13.14 27.27
CA ALA A 345 9.16 -14.39 26.52
C ALA A 345 8.95 -15.63 27.42
N ASP A 346 9.54 -15.63 28.62
CA ASP A 346 9.46 -16.72 29.60
C ASP A 346 8.49 -16.38 30.77
N GLY A 347 7.74 -15.25 30.66
CA GLY A 347 6.66 -14.71 31.54
C GLY A 347 6.94 -13.33 32.21
N THR A 348 6.30 -12.93 33.34
CA THR A 348 6.35 -11.57 34.01
C THR A 348 7.58 -11.15 34.88
N HIS A 349 8.73 -10.80 34.31
CA HIS A 349 9.93 -10.31 35.02
C HIS A 349 9.63 -9.19 36.05
N PHE A 350 10.36 -9.12 37.16
CA PHE A 350 10.26 -8.01 38.12
C PHE A 350 11.47 -7.07 37.99
N ILE A 351 11.23 -5.77 37.76
CA ILE A 351 12.27 -4.74 37.66
C ILE A 351 12.22 -3.84 38.89
N ASP A 352 13.37 -3.55 39.49
CA ASP A 352 13.48 -2.58 40.58
C ASP A 352 13.01 -1.20 40.12
N THR A 353 12.17 -0.53 40.93
CA THR A 353 11.64 0.80 40.58
C THR A 353 12.75 1.83 40.43
N ALA A 354 13.91 1.65 41.05
CA ALA A 354 15.07 2.52 40.86
C ALA A 354 15.64 2.48 39.43
N ASN A 355 15.33 1.45 38.63
CA ASN A 355 15.76 1.36 37.23
C ASN A 355 14.68 1.81 36.24
N VAL A 356 13.48 2.17 36.72
CA VAL A 356 12.37 2.59 35.88
C VAL A 356 12.46 4.09 35.63
N ARG A 357 12.53 4.48 34.37
CA ARG A 357 12.64 5.89 33.96
C ARG A 357 11.29 6.48 33.58
N SER A 358 10.51 5.75 32.78
CA SER A 358 9.16 6.15 32.41
C SER A 358 8.21 4.96 32.33
N VAL A 359 6.93 5.24 32.53
CA VAL A 359 5.83 4.33 32.29
C VAL A 359 4.86 5.02 31.34
N ARG A 360 4.54 4.36 30.23
CA ARG A 360 3.69 4.88 29.16
C ARG A 360 2.48 4.00 28.95
N ALA A 361 1.30 4.60 28.85
CA ALA A 361 0.11 3.89 28.36
C ALA A 361 0.07 3.90 26.83
N ASP A 362 -0.13 2.73 26.23
CA ASP A 362 -0.35 2.57 24.79
C ASP A 362 -1.55 1.65 24.52
N ALA A 363 -2.68 2.27 24.16
CA ALA A 363 -3.99 1.69 23.78
C ALA A 363 -4.54 0.53 24.64
N HIS A 364 -3.86 -0.62 24.69
CA HIS A 364 -4.28 -1.84 25.38
C HIS A 364 -3.23 -2.40 26.36
N TYR A 365 -2.06 -1.79 26.47
CA TYR A 365 -0.99 -2.21 27.38
C TYR A 365 -0.24 -1.00 27.96
N THR A 366 0.45 -1.24 29.06
CA THR A 366 1.36 -0.27 29.66
C THR A 366 2.78 -0.68 29.31
N LEU A 367 3.61 0.25 28.85
CA LEU A 367 5.03 0.04 28.60
C LEU A 367 5.85 0.69 29.71
N VAL A 368 6.93 0.05 30.10
CA VAL A 368 7.88 0.52 31.09
C VAL A 368 9.22 0.67 30.39
N HIS A 369 9.81 1.85 30.48
CA HIS A 369 11.14 2.13 29.96
C HIS A 369 12.15 2.03 31.09
N ASP A 370 13.06 1.06 30.99
CA ASP A 370 14.20 0.90 31.92
C ASP A 370 15.43 1.71 31.47
N GLY A 371 15.31 2.49 30.39
CA GLY A 371 16.38 3.29 29.78
C GLY A 371 17.08 2.64 28.61
N THR A 372 17.01 1.31 28.51
CA THR A 372 17.59 0.57 27.39
C THR A 372 16.53 0.06 26.43
N ARG A 373 15.37 -0.35 26.96
CA ARG A 373 14.27 -0.91 26.19
C ARG A 373 12.92 -0.66 26.86
N GLU A 374 11.88 -0.76 26.06
CA GLU A 374 10.51 -0.80 26.55
C GLU A 374 10.08 -2.24 26.84
N ARG A 375 9.36 -2.45 27.94
CA ARG A 375 8.81 -3.75 28.32
C ARG A 375 7.35 -3.60 28.70
N MET A 376 6.54 -4.58 28.32
CA MET A 376 5.11 -4.55 28.62
C MET A 376 4.91 -4.77 30.12
N CYS A 377 4.03 -4.02 30.75
CA CYS A 377 3.65 -4.14 32.16
C CYS A 377 2.17 -4.56 32.23
N PRO A 378 1.84 -5.56 33.05
CA PRO A 378 0.47 -6.06 33.19
C PRO A 378 -0.46 -5.08 33.91
N TRP A 379 0.08 -4.08 34.61
CA TRP A 379 -0.70 -3.05 35.28
C TRP A 379 -1.18 -1.98 34.31
N SER A 380 -2.39 -1.47 34.52
CA SER A 380 -2.84 -0.23 33.89
C SER A 380 -2.02 0.96 34.39
N ILE A 381 -2.01 2.07 33.64
CA ILE A 381 -1.30 3.29 34.06
C ILE A 381 -1.78 3.82 35.42
N SER A 382 -3.08 3.69 35.73
CA SER A 382 -3.65 4.11 37.01
C SER A 382 -3.21 3.18 38.16
N GLU A 383 -3.09 1.87 37.90
CA GLU A 383 -2.53 0.92 38.87
C GLU A 383 -1.04 1.14 39.09
N ALA A 384 -0.28 1.48 38.04
CA ALA A 384 1.13 1.84 38.17
C ALA A 384 1.29 3.13 38.99
N GLU A 385 0.48 4.16 38.76
CA GLU A 385 0.48 5.39 39.56
C GLU A 385 0.18 5.13 41.04
N ALA A 386 -0.75 4.22 41.34
CA ALA A 386 -1.12 3.87 42.71
C ALA A 386 -0.09 3.00 43.44
N GLN A 387 0.78 2.29 42.72
CA GLN A 387 1.76 1.37 43.28
C GLN A 387 3.20 1.91 43.30
N LEU A 388 3.51 2.89 42.45
CA LEU A 388 4.83 3.52 42.41
C LEU A 388 4.97 4.56 43.53
N ASP A 389 6.20 4.77 44.00
CA ASP A 389 6.49 5.76 45.03
C ASP A 389 6.17 7.18 44.52
N PRO A 390 5.20 7.89 45.11
CA PRO A 390 4.84 9.24 44.66
C PRO A 390 5.98 10.24 44.84
N SER A 391 6.96 9.98 45.72
CA SER A 391 8.11 10.86 45.91
C SER A 391 9.08 10.79 44.72
N LEU A 392 9.18 9.63 44.06
CA LEU A 392 10.10 9.39 42.95
C LEU A 392 9.40 9.51 41.59
N PHE A 393 8.13 9.11 41.50
CA PHE A 393 7.37 9.05 40.26
C PHE A 393 6.29 10.12 40.20
N LEU A 394 6.18 10.79 39.05
CA LEU A 394 5.18 11.81 38.78
C LEU A 394 4.46 11.54 37.46
N ARG A 395 3.14 11.59 37.49
CA ARG A 395 2.31 11.55 36.28
C ARG A 395 2.34 12.90 35.56
N VAL A 396 3.15 12.99 34.52
CA VAL A 396 3.37 14.22 33.75
C VAL A 396 2.37 14.40 32.61
N HIS A 397 1.75 13.31 32.16
CA HIS A 397 0.72 13.29 31.12
C HIS A 397 -0.34 12.23 31.43
N ARG A 398 -1.53 12.33 30.80
CA ARG A 398 -2.58 11.29 30.94
C ARG A 398 -2.10 9.88 30.57
N SER A 399 -1.04 9.79 29.77
CA SER A 399 -0.45 8.54 29.29
C SER A 399 1.01 8.35 29.71
N HIS A 400 1.60 9.22 30.54
CA HIS A 400 3.01 9.10 30.94
C HIS A 400 3.22 9.40 32.43
N ILE A 401 3.96 8.51 33.08
CA ILE A 401 4.54 8.66 34.42
C ILE A 401 6.05 8.65 34.26
N VAL A 402 6.75 9.53 34.98
CA VAL A 402 8.19 9.72 34.88
C VAL A 402 8.82 9.63 36.26
N ALA A 403 9.97 8.97 36.35
CA ALA A 403 10.84 9.04 37.52
C ALA A 403 11.59 10.38 37.53
N ILE A 404 11.28 11.23 38.51
CA ILE A 404 11.92 12.54 38.71
C ILE A 404 13.45 12.45 38.82
N PRO A 405 14.04 11.48 39.53
CA PRO A 405 15.51 11.38 39.65
C PRO A 405 16.23 11.18 38.31
N HIS A 406 15.54 10.64 37.31
CA HIS A 406 16.10 10.33 36.00
C HIS A 406 15.85 11.44 34.96
N VAL A 407 15.27 12.57 35.36
CA VAL A 407 15.09 13.70 34.44
C VAL A 407 16.42 14.43 34.28
N ALA A 408 17.01 14.32 33.10
CA ALA A 408 18.27 15.00 32.78
C ALA A 408 18.03 16.44 32.29
N LEU A 409 16.96 16.68 31.53
CA LEU A 409 16.68 17.99 30.95
C LEU A 409 15.17 18.26 30.83
N VAL A 410 14.79 19.52 31.06
CA VAL A 410 13.42 20.02 30.81
C VAL A 410 13.47 21.03 29.68
N ARG A 411 12.90 20.69 28.52
CA ARG A 411 12.80 21.59 27.37
C ARG A 411 11.40 22.19 27.30
N LYS A 412 11.29 23.50 27.10
CA LYS A 412 10.01 24.13 26.77
C LYS A 412 9.74 23.92 25.28
N GLU A 413 8.58 23.36 24.94
CA GLU A 413 8.18 23.13 23.55
C GLU A 413 6.77 23.69 23.33
N GLY A 414 6.70 24.84 22.64
CA GLY A 414 5.47 25.61 22.50
C GLY A 414 4.86 26.01 23.86
N ASP A 415 3.60 25.62 24.07
CA ASP A 415 2.86 25.78 25.33
C ASP A 415 3.06 24.58 26.30
N GLY A 416 3.77 23.54 25.87
CA GLY A 416 4.08 22.33 26.63
C GLY A 416 5.52 22.31 27.16
N ALA A 417 5.88 21.20 27.78
CA ALA A 417 7.26 20.87 28.09
C ALA A 417 7.55 19.42 27.71
N VAL A 418 8.80 19.13 27.38
CA VAL A 418 9.29 17.77 27.15
C VAL A 418 10.40 17.50 28.16
N LEU A 419 10.30 16.36 28.84
CA LEU A 419 11.33 15.84 29.72
C LEU A 419 12.22 14.91 28.92
N GLU A 420 13.51 15.12 29.02
CA GLU A 420 14.51 14.18 28.55
C GLU A 420 14.99 13.37 29.74
N LEU A 421 14.83 12.06 29.65
CA LEU A 421 15.27 11.14 30.69
C LEU A 421 16.69 10.66 30.40
N ASP A 422 17.47 10.49 31.46
CA ASP A 422 18.79 9.89 31.38
C ASP A 422 18.71 8.49 30.75
N GLY A 423 19.74 8.07 30.02
CA GLY A 423 19.78 6.76 29.35
C GLY A 423 20.68 6.73 28.10
N PRO A 424 21.02 5.53 27.61
CA PRO A 424 21.85 5.34 26.41
C PRO A 424 21.23 5.92 25.11
N SER A 425 19.91 6.12 25.09
CA SER A 425 19.22 6.88 24.05
C SER A 425 18.30 7.91 24.72
N PRO A 426 18.30 9.19 24.27
CA PRO A 426 17.47 10.22 24.88
C PRO A 426 15.99 9.85 24.74
N HIS A 427 15.35 9.55 25.87
CA HIS A 427 13.93 9.20 25.90
C HIS A 427 13.12 10.45 26.26
N LEU A 428 12.42 10.99 25.26
CA LEU A 428 11.64 12.21 25.37
C LEU A 428 10.21 11.91 25.82
N VAL A 429 9.78 12.51 26.92
CA VAL A 429 8.44 12.35 27.50
C VAL A 429 7.68 13.67 27.49
N PRO A 430 6.51 13.75 26.83
CA PRO A 430 5.71 14.97 26.81
C PRO A 430 5.03 15.23 28.16
N VAL A 431 5.02 16.49 28.58
CA VAL A 431 4.37 16.99 29.80
C VAL A 431 3.13 17.81 29.44
N SER A 432 2.02 17.50 30.09
CA SER A 432 0.78 18.27 29.95
C SER A 432 0.92 19.66 30.58
N ARG A 433 0.27 20.67 29.97
CA ARG A 433 0.32 22.08 30.43
C ARG A 433 0.02 22.24 31.93
N ALA A 434 -0.98 21.50 32.41
CA ALA A 434 -1.41 21.51 33.81
C ALA A 434 -0.35 20.95 34.79
N LYS A 435 0.54 20.07 34.32
CA LYS A 435 1.56 19.40 35.14
C LYS A 435 2.94 20.06 35.09
N ILE A 436 3.14 21.08 34.25
CA ILE A 436 4.45 21.77 34.13
C ILE A 436 4.90 22.41 35.44
N ALA A 437 3.98 23.07 36.16
CA ALA A 437 4.30 23.73 37.42
C ALA A 437 4.75 22.72 38.49
N GLU A 438 4.07 21.57 38.56
CA GLU A 438 4.38 20.48 39.48
C GLU A 438 5.72 19.80 39.15
N VAL A 439 5.98 19.54 37.87
CA VAL A 439 7.27 19.01 37.38
C VAL A 439 8.43 19.94 37.74
N LYS A 440 8.29 21.25 37.48
CA LYS A 440 9.31 22.24 37.81
C LYS A 440 9.58 22.32 39.31
N ALA A 441 8.53 22.29 40.14
CA ALA A 441 8.66 22.28 41.58
C ALA A 441 9.41 21.04 42.08
N ARG A 442 9.11 19.85 41.53
CA ARG A 442 9.78 18.59 41.88
C ARG A 442 11.25 18.55 41.48
N LEU A 443 11.63 19.24 40.41
CA LEU A 443 13.01 19.34 39.94
C LEU A 443 13.79 20.48 40.61
N GLY A 444 13.20 21.17 41.59
CA GLY A 444 13.84 22.32 42.25
C GLY A 444 13.99 23.56 41.35
N LEU A 445 13.35 23.57 40.18
CA LEU A 445 13.33 24.68 39.24
C LEU A 445 12.28 25.71 39.67
N VAL A 446 12.53 26.37 40.79
CA VAL A 446 11.68 27.46 41.27
C VAL A 446 11.82 28.66 40.33
N ASN A 447 10.70 29.19 39.84
CA ASN A 447 10.66 30.41 39.04
C ASN A 447 11.44 31.54 39.73
N ARG A 448 12.62 31.93 39.21
CA ARG A 448 13.11 33.30 39.37
C ARG A 448 12.17 34.20 38.57
N ARG A 449 11.09 34.65 39.20
CA ARG A 449 10.35 35.83 38.74
C ARG A 449 11.31 37.00 38.85
N HIS A 450 11.72 37.56 37.71
CA HIS A 450 12.33 38.89 37.71
C HIS A 450 11.27 39.91 38.14
N ALA A 451 11.74 40.81 39.01
CA ALA A 451 11.12 42.02 39.49
C ALA A 451 10.77 43.00 38.37
#